data_AF-A0A3N4JIU9-F1
#
_entry.id   AF-A0A3N4JIU9-F1
#
_cell.length_a   1.000
_cell.length_b   1.000
_cell.length_c   1.000
_cell.angle_alpha   90.00
_cell.angle_beta   90.00
_cell.angle_gamma   90.00
#
_symmetry.space_group_name_H-M   'P 1'
#
loop_
_entity.id
_entity.type
_entity.pdbx_description
1 polymer ?
#
loop_
_entity_poly.entity_id
_entity_poly.type
_entity_poly.pdbx_seq_one_letter_code
_entity_poly.pdbx_strand_id
1 'polypeptide(L)'
;MSQEPPPGALSSAFPPPPTFYTHFTEENLTALKSHRLEDGSLPPADSLPEPLCYLVPPPPPAGSYRAFGEEWMVPERYPSLEEAGIRQLYPPTSSSSAAANGGGDKGKELTLDRTIELRRLSKSLLLNYLELFHEKTADLETILFNMHHLINEYRPHQARETLCLRMEEQLERTRRETEENRKAVVKVENILAGLEMVDKRADAICSGGVSGDGDGLGGEPSLGGLVRGEKVEVGVAKARVRDMEAWKALVGMGG
;
A
#
# COMPACT_ATOMS: atom_id res chain seq x y z
N MET A 1 -19.33 -25.60 -19.07
CA MET A 1 -19.97 -24.94 -20.22
C MET A 1 -19.02 -25.07 -21.40
N SER A 2 -19.35 -25.92 -22.37
CA SER A 2 -18.50 -26.18 -23.53
C SER A 2 -18.78 -25.13 -24.58
N GLN A 3 -17.88 -24.15 -24.74
CA GLN A 3 -17.98 -23.16 -25.80
C GLN A 3 -17.37 -23.71 -27.08
N GLU A 4 -18.08 -23.51 -28.19
CA GLU A 4 -17.61 -23.86 -29.52
C GLU A 4 -16.41 -22.97 -29.89
N PRO A 5 -15.27 -23.55 -30.30
CA PRO A 5 -14.07 -22.77 -30.56
C PRO A 5 -14.27 -21.86 -31.79
N PRO A 6 -13.79 -20.61 -31.75
CA PRO A 6 -13.92 -19.69 -32.89
C PRO A 6 -13.16 -20.22 -34.12
N PRO A 7 -13.61 -19.88 -35.34
CA PRO A 7 -12.95 -20.31 -36.57
C PRO A 7 -11.51 -19.76 -36.60
N GLY A 8 -10.52 -20.67 -36.62
CA GLY A 8 -9.09 -20.34 -36.57
C GLY A 8 -8.37 -20.75 -35.27
N ALA A 9 -9.11 -21.23 -34.26
CA ALA A 9 -8.55 -21.66 -32.97
C ALA A 9 -7.48 -22.77 -33.07
N LEU A 10 -7.46 -23.55 -34.14
CA LEU A 10 -6.54 -24.67 -34.33
C LEU A 10 -5.19 -24.29 -34.96
N SER A 11 -5.01 -23.02 -35.38
CA SER A 11 -3.81 -22.57 -36.10
C SER A 11 -2.85 -21.70 -35.26
N SER A 12 -3.23 -21.31 -34.04
CA SER A 12 -2.48 -20.40 -33.18
C SER A 12 -1.81 -21.14 -32.02
N ALA A 13 -0.62 -20.68 -31.61
CA ALA A 13 0.09 -21.19 -30.42
C ALA A 13 -0.55 -20.74 -29.09
N PHE A 14 -1.37 -19.69 -29.12
CA PHE A 14 -2.09 -19.17 -27.95
C PHE A 14 -3.58 -19.46 -28.07
N PRO A 15 -4.26 -19.76 -26.94
CA PRO A 15 -5.69 -19.99 -26.95
C PRO A 15 -6.41 -18.73 -27.48
N PRO A 16 -7.49 -18.90 -28.27
CA PRO A 16 -8.29 -17.77 -28.70
C PRO A 16 -8.94 -17.06 -27.50
N PRO A 17 -9.29 -15.77 -27.65
CA PRO A 17 -9.99 -15.05 -26.59
C PRO A 17 -11.36 -15.71 -26.27
N PRO A 18 -11.90 -15.52 -25.06
CA PRO A 18 -13.20 -16.06 -24.67
C PRO A 18 -14.33 -15.57 -25.59
N THR A 19 -15.24 -16.45 -26.02
CA THR A 19 -16.27 -16.12 -27.05
C THR A 19 -17.21 -14.97 -26.67
N PHE A 20 -17.29 -14.64 -25.38
CA PHE A 20 -18.07 -13.52 -24.84
C PHE A 20 -17.71 -12.16 -25.46
N TYR A 21 -16.49 -11.99 -26.01
CA TYR A 21 -16.09 -10.73 -26.63
C TYR A 21 -17.03 -10.32 -27.79
N THR A 22 -17.66 -11.29 -28.45
CA THR A 22 -18.58 -11.04 -29.59
C THR A 22 -19.86 -10.32 -29.18
N HIS A 23 -20.24 -10.40 -27.91
CA HIS A 23 -21.45 -9.77 -27.38
C HIS A 23 -21.27 -8.28 -27.06
N PHE A 24 -20.04 -7.75 -27.12
CA PHE A 24 -19.71 -6.34 -26.87
C PHE A 24 -19.98 -5.46 -28.11
N THR A 25 -21.23 -5.40 -28.56
CA THR A 25 -21.67 -4.52 -29.66
C THR A 25 -22.25 -3.21 -29.12
N GLU A 26 -22.24 -2.13 -29.92
CA GLU A 26 -22.82 -0.84 -29.53
C GLU A 26 -24.31 -0.95 -29.18
N GLU A 27 -25.05 -1.77 -29.93
CA GLU A 27 -26.47 -2.07 -29.68
C GLU A 27 -26.66 -2.72 -28.29
N ASN A 28 -25.89 -3.77 -27.98
CA ASN A 28 -25.99 -4.46 -26.69
C ASN A 28 -25.57 -3.56 -25.52
N LEU A 29 -24.59 -2.68 -25.73
CA LEU A 29 -24.16 -1.70 -24.72
C LEU A 29 -25.22 -0.63 -24.46
N THR A 30 -25.96 -0.20 -25.48
CA THR A 30 -27.09 0.71 -25.30
C THR A 30 -28.27 0.03 -24.60
N ALA A 31 -28.57 -1.23 -24.96
CA ALA A 31 -29.60 -2.03 -24.29
C ALA A 31 -29.25 -2.29 -22.81
N LEU A 32 -27.98 -2.57 -22.50
CA LEU A 32 -27.53 -2.72 -21.10
C LEU A 32 -27.74 -1.43 -20.28
N LYS A 33 -27.50 -0.26 -20.88
CA LYS A 33 -27.73 1.04 -20.22
C LYS A 33 -29.21 1.26 -19.89
N SER A 34 -30.14 0.78 -20.72
CA SER A 34 -31.58 0.87 -20.41
C SER A 34 -32.02 -0.03 -19.26
N HIS A 35 -31.24 -1.05 -18.91
CA HIS A 35 -31.53 -1.97 -17.80
C HIS A 35 -30.90 -1.53 -16.47
N ARG A 36 -30.31 -0.33 -16.40
CA ARG A 36 -29.66 0.17 -15.19
C ARG A 36 -30.70 0.52 -14.11
N LEU A 37 -30.44 0.12 -12.87
CA LEU A 37 -31.30 0.47 -11.72
C LEU A 37 -31.22 1.98 -11.40
N GLU A 38 -32.19 2.49 -10.64
CA GLU A 38 -32.24 3.90 -10.22
C GLU A 38 -30.99 4.35 -9.44
N ASP A 39 -30.36 3.42 -8.72
CA ASP A 39 -29.10 3.64 -7.99
C ASP A 39 -27.85 3.70 -8.90
N GLY A 40 -28.01 3.53 -10.21
CA GLY A 40 -26.90 3.46 -11.15
C GLY A 40 -26.11 2.15 -11.12
N SER A 41 -26.58 1.12 -10.42
CA SER A 41 -26.03 -0.24 -10.45
C SER A 41 -26.60 -1.05 -11.62
N LEU A 42 -25.83 -2.04 -12.09
CA LEU A 42 -26.33 -3.02 -13.06
C LEU A 42 -27.05 -4.14 -12.28
N PRO A 43 -28.18 -4.65 -12.79
CA PRO A 43 -28.87 -5.78 -12.18
C PRO A 43 -28.00 -7.04 -12.27
N PRO A 44 -28.23 -8.05 -11.41
CA PRO A 44 -27.47 -9.31 -11.42
C PRO A 44 -27.50 -9.97 -12.81
N ALA A 45 -26.38 -10.57 -13.22
CA ALA A 45 -26.24 -11.19 -14.55
C ALA A 45 -27.36 -12.20 -14.86
N ASP A 46 -27.85 -12.93 -13.86
CA ASP A 46 -28.91 -13.94 -13.97
C ASP A 46 -30.29 -13.36 -14.34
N SER A 47 -30.49 -12.06 -14.14
CA SER A 47 -31.76 -11.38 -14.43
C SER A 47 -31.81 -10.77 -15.84
N LEU A 48 -30.70 -10.78 -16.56
CA LEU A 48 -30.58 -10.20 -17.89
C LEU A 48 -30.74 -11.27 -18.97
N PRO A 49 -31.41 -10.96 -20.10
CA PRO A 49 -31.45 -11.85 -21.24
C PRO A 49 -30.03 -12.14 -21.77
N GLU A 50 -29.76 -13.37 -22.21
CA GLU A 50 -28.62 -13.63 -23.10
C GLU A 50 -28.82 -12.78 -24.36
N PRO A 51 -27.85 -11.96 -24.82
CA PRO A 51 -26.41 -11.91 -24.50
C PRO A 51 -25.95 -10.83 -23.50
N LEU A 52 -26.87 -10.07 -22.91
CA LEU A 52 -26.56 -8.95 -22.00
C LEU A 52 -25.96 -9.43 -20.67
N CYS A 53 -26.24 -10.66 -20.25
CA CYS A 53 -25.66 -11.26 -19.05
C CYS A 53 -24.12 -11.29 -19.09
N TYR A 54 -23.53 -11.46 -20.28
CA TYR A 54 -22.07 -11.53 -20.47
C TYR A 54 -21.37 -10.17 -20.40
N LEU A 55 -22.14 -9.08 -20.44
CA LEU A 55 -21.61 -7.73 -20.27
C LEU A 55 -21.50 -7.32 -18.79
N VAL A 56 -22.10 -8.09 -17.89
CA VAL A 56 -22.01 -7.87 -16.44
C VAL A 56 -20.86 -8.72 -15.89
N PRO A 57 -19.94 -8.16 -15.08
CA PRO A 57 -18.89 -8.94 -14.43
C PRO A 57 -19.49 -10.07 -13.58
N PRO A 58 -18.90 -11.27 -13.61
CA PRO A 58 -19.37 -12.38 -12.80
C PRO A 58 -19.20 -12.08 -11.31
N PRO A 59 -20.01 -12.71 -10.43
CA PRO A 59 -19.84 -12.58 -8.99
C PRO A 59 -18.47 -13.13 -8.55
N PRO A 60 -17.91 -12.61 -7.43
CA PRO A 60 -16.65 -13.14 -6.89
C PRO A 60 -16.81 -14.61 -6.49
N PRO A 61 -15.76 -15.43 -6.67
CA PRO A 61 -15.81 -16.85 -6.31
C PRO A 61 -16.01 -17.02 -4.80
N ALA A 62 -16.89 -17.95 -4.41
CA ALA A 62 -17.08 -18.37 -3.03
C ALA A 62 -16.29 -19.67 -2.77
N GLY A 63 -15.48 -19.71 -1.71
CA GLY A 63 -14.71 -20.90 -1.34
C GLY A 63 -13.25 -20.82 -1.80
N SER A 64 -12.93 -21.40 -2.96
CA SER A 64 -11.56 -21.40 -3.49
C SER A 64 -11.49 -20.95 -4.95
N TYR A 65 -10.35 -20.41 -5.36
CA TYR A 65 -10.06 -20.08 -6.75
C TYR A 65 -8.65 -20.50 -7.12
N ARG A 66 -8.43 -20.89 -8.38
CA ARG A 66 -7.11 -21.27 -8.85
C ARG A 66 -6.42 -20.09 -9.51
N ALA A 67 -5.25 -19.70 -9.00
CA ALA A 67 -4.42 -18.66 -9.58
C ALA A 67 -2.95 -19.08 -9.53
N PHE A 68 -2.22 -18.82 -10.62
CA PHE A 68 -0.78 -19.12 -10.73
C PHE A 68 -0.40 -20.60 -10.47
N GLY A 69 -1.34 -21.53 -10.75
CA GLY A 69 -1.14 -22.96 -10.53
C GLY A 69 -1.57 -23.45 -9.14
N GLU A 70 -1.78 -22.55 -8.18
CA GLU A 70 -2.17 -22.83 -6.81
C GLU A 70 -3.67 -22.59 -6.56
N GLU A 71 -4.23 -23.32 -5.60
CA GLU A 71 -5.59 -23.13 -5.13
C GLU A 71 -5.58 -22.22 -3.89
N TRP A 72 -6.25 -21.08 -4.02
CA TRP A 72 -6.35 -20.04 -3.00
C TRP A 72 -7.73 -20.13 -2.34
N MET A 73 -7.75 -20.04 -1.01
CA MET A 73 -8.99 -20.05 -0.22
C MET A 73 -9.48 -18.62 0.04
N VAL A 74 -10.81 -18.44 0.08
CA VAL A 74 -11.52 -17.21 0.41
C VAL A 74 -12.39 -17.47 1.65
N PRO A 75 -12.13 -16.83 2.80
CA PRO A 75 -11.10 -15.83 3.07
C PRO A 75 -9.68 -16.42 3.07
N GLU A 76 -8.71 -15.61 2.65
CA GLU A 76 -7.31 -16.00 2.63
C GLU A 76 -6.81 -16.24 4.06
N ARG A 77 -6.46 -17.50 4.36
CA ARG A 77 -5.87 -17.91 5.63
C ARG A 77 -4.58 -18.67 5.34
N TYR A 78 -3.52 -18.35 6.09
CA TYR A 78 -2.31 -19.15 6.07
C TYR A 78 -2.59 -20.53 6.72
N PRO A 79 -2.18 -21.63 6.10
CA PRO A 79 -2.33 -22.96 6.68
C PRO A 79 -1.57 -23.02 8.01
N SER A 80 -2.14 -23.69 9.00
CA SER A 80 -1.44 -23.89 10.27
C SER A 80 -0.28 -24.88 10.11
N LEU A 81 0.71 -24.80 11.00
CA LEU A 81 1.82 -25.78 11.01
C LEU A 81 1.31 -27.22 11.18
N GLU A 82 0.23 -27.42 11.94
CA GLU A 82 -0.41 -28.72 12.14
C GLU A 82 -1.08 -29.23 10.85
N GLU A 83 -1.76 -28.35 10.11
CA GLU A 83 -2.35 -28.67 8.80
C GLU A 83 -1.28 -29.05 7.76
N ALA A 84 -0.07 -28.48 7.88
CA ALA A 84 1.09 -28.83 7.06
C ALA A 84 1.82 -30.09 7.55
N GLY A 85 1.43 -30.69 8.68
CA GLY A 85 2.10 -31.85 9.27
C GLY A 85 3.46 -31.54 9.91
N ILE A 86 3.73 -30.26 10.20
CA ILE A 86 5.03 -29.78 10.69
C ILE A 86 4.96 -29.58 12.20
N ARG A 87 5.96 -30.08 12.92
CA ARG A 87 6.07 -29.88 14.37
C ARG A 87 6.27 -28.41 14.70
N GLN A 88 5.36 -27.84 15.47
CA GLN A 88 5.49 -26.49 15.98
C GLN A 88 6.56 -26.41 17.08
N LEU A 89 7.51 -25.48 16.95
CA LEU A 89 8.66 -25.33 17.85
C LEU A 89 8.52 -24.19 18.87
N TYR A 90 7.43 -23.43 18.81
CA TYR A 90 7.13 -22.31 19.70
C TYR A 90 5.73 -22.48 20.31
N PRO A 91 5.43 -21.88 21.48
CA PRO A 91 4.12 -22.03 22.11
C PRO A 91 3.00 -21.55 21.19
N PRO A 92 1.89 -22.29 21.07
CA PRO A 92 0.76 -21.86 20.24
C PRO A 92 0.23 -20.55 20.79
N THR A 93 -0.12 -19.65 19.88
CA THR A 93 -0.71 -18.34 20.19
C THR A 93 -2.01 -18.44 21.01
N SER A 94 -2.60 -19.64 21.09
CA SER A 94 -3.73 -19.98 21.95
C SER A 94 -3.35 -20.24 23.41
N SER A 95 -2.11 -20.62 23.71
CA SER A 95 -1.65 -20.89 25.09
C SER A 95 -1.39 -19.61 25.90
N SER A 96 -1.26 -18.46 25.23
CA SER A 96 -1.32 -17.13 25.83
C SER A 96 -2.72 -16.50 25.75
N SER A 97 -3.77 -17.32 25.51
CA SER A 97 -5.16 -16.87 25.31
C SER A 97 -6.16 -17.52 26.29
N ALA A 98 -6.00 -17.25 27.59
CA ALA A 98 -7.17 -17.01 28.41
C ALA A 98 -7.53 -15.51 28.28
N ALA A 99 -8.68 -15.22 27.67
CA ALA A 99 -9.36 -13.92 27.53
C ALA A 99 -9.14 -13.14 26.20
N ALA A 100 -10.02 -13.45 25.24
CA ALA A 100 -10.25 -12.75 23.98
C ALA A 100 -10.88 -11.34 24.11
N ASN A 101 -10.58 -10.57 25.16
CA ASN A 101 -11.17 -9.23 25.37
C ASN A 101 -10.13 -8.27 25.99
N GLY A 102 -9.54 -7.38 25.19
CA GLY A 102 -8.68 -6.29 25.69
C GLY A 102 -7.82 -5.64 24.61
N GLY A 103 -8.06 -4.36 24.32
CA GLY A 103 -7.50 -3.65 23.17
C GLY A 103 -6.03 -3.22 23.27
N GLY A 104 -5.44 -3.03 22.09
CA GLY A 104 -4.26 -2.18 21.81
C GLY A 104 -2.90 -2.65 22.33
N ASP A 105 -2.78 -2.92 23.62
CA ASP A 105 -1.49 -3.07 24.30
C ASP A 105 -0.92 -4.49 24.19
N LYS A 106 -1.79 -5.51 24.21
CA LYS A 106 -1.39 -6.92 24.06
C LYS A 106 -0.92 -7.30 22.66
N GLY A 107 -1.26 -6.48 21.64
CA GLY A 107 -0.74 -6.69 20.28
C GLY A 107 0.78 -6.51 20.23
N LYS A 108 1.31 -5.55 20.99
CA LYS A 108 2.75 -5.29 21.07
C LYS A 108 3.47 -6.40 21.85
N GLU A 109 2.87 -6.87 22.94
CA GLU A 109 3.38 -8.00 23.75
C GLU A 109 3.50 -9.27 22.90
N LEU A 110 2.46 -9.62 22.13
CA LEU A 110 2.50 -10.77 21.22
C LEU A 110 3.55 -10.62 20.10
N THR A 111 3.79 -9.41 19.59
CA THR A 111 4.85 -9.18 18.58
C THR A 111 6.25 -9.25 19.17
N LEU A 112 6.41 -8.83 20.43
CA LEU A 112 7.68 -8.88 21.15
C LEU A 112 8.05 -10.33 21.44
N ASP A 113 7.11 -11.11 21.98
CA ASP A 113 7.28 -12.55 22.21
C ASP A 113 7.64 -13.27 20.91
N ARG A 114 6.96 -12.96 19.82
CA ARG A 114 7.24 -13.53 18.50
C ARG A 114 8.64 -13.20 17.99
N THR A 115 9.12 -11.98 18.22
CA THR A 115 10.48 -11.56 17.81
C THR A 115 11.55 -12.32 18.60
N ILE A 116 11.29 -12.59 19.88
CA ILE A 116 12.15 -13.42 20.73
C ILE A 116 12.17 -14.86 20.22
N GLU A 117 11.02 -15.44 19.88
CA GLU A 117 10.93 -16.79 19.33
C GLU A 117 11.63 -16.91 17.98
N LEU A 118 11.46 -15.94 17.08
CA LEU A 118 12.19 -15.91 15.81
C LEU A 118 13.71 -15.87 16.05
N ARG A 119 14.17 -15.08 17.04
CA ARG A 119 15.60 -15.04 17.42
C ARG A 119 16.09 -16.37 17.97
N ARG A 120 15.28 -17.07 18.77
CA ARG A 120 15.59 -18.42 19.29
C ARG A 120 15.71 -19.43 18.16
N LEU A 121 14.76 -19.44 17.23
CA LEU A 121 14.80 -20.31 16.04
C LEU A 121 16.00 -20.01 15.15
N SER A 122 16.36 -18.75 14.92
CA SER A 122 17.57 -18.39 14.16
C SER A 122 18.86 -18.91 14.80
N LYS A 123 18.96 -18.89 16.14
CA LYS A 123 20.10 -19.49 16.86
C LYS A 123 20.11 -21.01 16.72
N SER A 124 18.95 -21.65 16.85
CA SER A 124 18.81 -23.10 16.67
C SER A 124 19.13 -23.53 15.22
N LEU A 125 18.75 -22.72 14.22
CA LEU A 125 19.09 -22.93 12.83
C LEU A 125 20.60 -22.90 12.62
N LEU A 126 21.28 -21.89 13.17
CA LEU A 126 22.74 -21.77 13.06
C LEU A 126 23.47 -22.95 13.73
N LEU A 127 23.02 -23.37 14.90
CA LEU A 127 23.59 -24.53 15.60
C LEU A 127 23.40 -25.82 14.80
N ASN A 128 22.19 -26.08 14.30
CA ASN A 128 21.93 -27.25 13.46
C ASN A 128 22.68 -27.19 12.12
N TYR A 129 22.90 -26.00 11.57
CA TYR A 129 23.71 -25.83 10.36
C TYR A 129 25.19 -26.15 10.60
N LEU A 130 25.74 -25.84 11.79
CA LEU A 130 27.10 -26.23 12.15
C LEU A 130 27.22 -27.74 12.41
N GLU A 131 26.14 -28.37 12.86
CA GLU A 131 26.03 -29.83 13.06
C GLU A 131 25.65 -30.60 11.78
N LEU A 132 25.48 -29.90 10.65
CA LEU A 132 24.97 -30.42 9.37
C LEU A 132 25.81 -31.55 8.75
N PHE A 133 27.04 -31.76 9.23
CA PHE A 133 27.87 -32.89 8.83
C PHE A 133 27.25 -34.26 9.14
N HIS A 134 26.16 -34.33 9.92
CA HIS A 134 25.53 -35.56 10.42
C HIS A 134 24.05 -35.76 10.03
N GLU A 135 23.65 -35.41 8.80
CA GLU A 135 22.32 -35.76 8.24
C GLU A 135 21.10 -35.03 8.88
N LYS A 136 21.30 -33.84 9.46
CA LYS A 136 20.21 -33.04 10.08
C LYS A 136 19.43 -32.14 9.12
N THR A 137 19.21 -32.56 7.88
CA THR A 137 18.50 -31.74 6.88
C THR A 137 17.00 -31.60 7.20
N ALA A 138 16.36 -32.64 7.71
CA ALA A 138 14.95 -32.62 8.10
C ALA A 138 14.67 -31.67 9.29
N ASP A 139 15.61 -31.57 10.23
CA ASP A 139 15.52 -30.63 11.35
C ASP A 139 15.62 -29.18 10.88
N LEU A 140 16.51 -28.91 9.90
CA LEU A 140 16.62 -27.60 9.28
C LEU A 140 15.36 -27.20 8.54
N GLU A 141 14.77 -28.11 7.76
CA GLU A 141 13.49 -27.88 7.07
C GLU A 141 12.39 -27.51 8.07
N THR A 142 12.29 -28.27 9.16
CA THR A 142 11.32 -28.01 10.23
C THR A 142 11.51 -26.62 10.84
N ILE A 143 12.75 -26.23 11.15
CA ILE A 143 13.05 -24.90 11.71
C ILE A 143 12.69 -23.80 10.70
N LEU A 144 13.03 -23.97 9.43
CA LEU A 144 12.73 -23.00 8.37
C LEU A 144 11.23 -22.81 8.18
N PHE A 145 10.44 -23.89 8.15
CA PHE A 145 8.99 -23.79 8.07
C PHE A 145 8.38 -23.07 9.28
N ASN A 146 8.88 -23.36 10.49
CA ASN A 146 8.44 -22.66 11.71
C ASN A 146 8.77 -21.14 11.64
N MET A 147 9.96 -20.78 11.16
CA MET A 147 10.33 -19.38 10.95
C MET A 147 9.44 -18.70 9.92
N HIS A 148 9.17 -19.36 8.79
CA HIS A 148 8.27 -18.87 7.75
C HIS A 148 6.87 -18.61 8.30
N HIS A 149 6.33 -19.53 9.11
CA HIS A 149 5.04 -19.34 9.74
C HIS A 149 5.01 -18.12 10.67
N LEU A 150 5.99 -17.96 11.57
CA LEU A 150 6.07 -16.79 12.44
C LEU A 150 6.15 -15.47 11.65
N ILE A 151 6.92 -15.47 10.56
CA ILE A 151 7.05 -14.32 9.67
C ILE A 151 5.71 -14.00 8.98
N ASN A 152 4.99 -15.02 8.51
CA ASN A 152 3.70 -14.86 7.85
C ASN A 152 2.66 -14.27 8.81
N GLU A 153 2.61 -14.75 10.04
CA GLU A 153 1.70 -14.19 11.04
C GLU A 153 2.07 -12.74 11.44
N TYR A 154 3.31 -12.28 11.20
CA TYR A 154 3.72 -10.89 11.42
C TYR A 154 3.32 -9.94 10.28
N ARG A 155 2.99 -10.46 9.07
CA ARG A 155 2.63 -9.66 7.90
C ARG A 155 1.48 -8.67 8.15
N PRO A 156 0.37 -9.04 8.83
CA PRO A 156 -0.72 -8.10 9.06
C PRO A 156 -0.31 -6.94 9.98
N HIS A 157 0.58 -7.17 10.94
CA HIS A 157 1.13 -6.10 11.79
C HIS A 157 2.02 -5.16 10.98
N GLN A 158 2.94 -5.72 10.17
CA GLN A 158 3.80 -4.96 9.27
C GLN A 158 3.00 -4.08 8.31
N ALA A 159 1.89 -4.59 7.75
CA ALA A 159 1.03 -3.83 6.86
C ALA A 159 0.38 -2.62 7.56
N ARG A 160 -0.08 -2.79 8.80
CA ARG A 160 -0.65 -1.70 9.62
C ARG A 160 0.38 -0.63 9.94
N GLU A 161 1.56 -1.02 10.40
CA GLU A 161 2.65 -0.07 10.69
C GLU A 161 3.08 0.68 9.42
N THR A 162 3.18 -0.02 8.29
CA THR A 162 3.48 0.60 6.99
C THR A 162 2.41 1.62 6.60
N LEU A 163 1.13 1.31 6.84
CA LEU A 163 0.03 2.24 6.58
C LEU A 163 0.09 3.47 7.51
N CYS A 164 0.33 3.27 8.81
CA CYS A 164 0.49 4.36 9.76
C CYS A 164 1.61 5.31 9.33
N LEU A 165 2.77 4.77 8.94
CA LEU A 165 3.90 5.57 8.44
C LEU A 165 3.54 6.37 7.18
N ARG A 166 2.78 5.78 6.24
CA ARG A 166 2.31 6.49 5.04
C ARG A 166 1.35 7.61 5.38
N MET A 167 0.46 7.41 6.35
CA MET A 167 -0.47 8.45 6.81
C MET A 167 0.25 9.58 7.55
N GLU A 168 1.24 9.27 8.38
CA GLU A 168 2.10 10.27 9.02
C GLU A 168 2.86 11.12 7.99
N GLU A 169 3.41 10.48 6.96
CA GLU A 169 4.08 11.16 5.85
C GLU A 169 3.13 12.09 5.08
N GLN A 170 1.89 11.64 4.83
CA GLN A 170 0.85 12.47 4.22
C GLN A 170 0.50 13.69 5.08
N LEU A 171 0.31 13.50 6.39
CA LEU A 171 0.02 14.60 7.32
C LEU A 171 1.16 15.61 7.38
N GLU A 172 2.42 15.15 7.46
CA GLU A 172 3.58 16.04 7.47
C GLU A 172 3.71 16.81 6.14
N ARG A 173 3.47 16.14 5.02
CA ARG A 173 3.45 16.78 3.70
C ARG A 173 2.38 17.87 3.61
N THR A 174 1.15 17.58 4.02
CA THR A 174 0.05 18.55 4.00
C THR A 174 0.34 19.73 4.92
N ARG A 175 0.86 19.50 6.13
CA ARG A 175 1.27 20.58 7.05
C ARG A 175 2.32 21.49 6.43
N ARG A 176 3.34 20.91 5.80
CA ARG A 176 4.37 21.68 5.10
C ARG A 176 3.78 22.51 3.94
N GLU A 177 2.90 21.91 3.14
CA GLU A 177 2.23 22.61 2.03
C GLU A 177 1.36 23.77 2.55
N THR A 178 0.65 23.59 3.66
CA THR A 178 -0.12 24.69 4.29
C THR A 178 0.75 25.81 4.82
N GLU A 179 1.91 25.48 5.41
CA GLU A 179 2.86 26.49 5.91
C GLU A 179 3.53 27.26 4.76
N GLU A 180 3.88 26.57 3.67
CA GLU A 180 4.38 27.20 2.46
C GLU A 180 3.34 28.12 1.81
N ASN A 181 2.08 27.69 1.75
CA ASN A 181 0.98 28.52 1.26
C ASN A 181 0.76 29.76 2.16
N ARG A 182 0.74 29.59 3.48
CA ARG A 182 0.64 30.71 4.43
C ARG A 182 1.76 31.73 4.24
N LYS A 183 3.01 31.27 4.04
CA LYS A 183 4.14 32.15 3.71
C LYS A 183 3.97 32.86 2.37
N ALA A 184 3.40 32.19 1.37
CA ALA A 184 3.12 32.80 0.07
C ALA A 184 2.04 33.90 0.18
N VAL A 185 0.96 33.66 0.93
CA VAL A 185 -0.09 34.66 1.19
C VAL A 185 0.50 35.91 1.86
N VAL A 186 1.29 35.75 2.92
CA VAL A 186 1.94 36.88 3.61
C VAL A 186 2.86 37.66 2.65
N LYS A 187 3.59 36.98 1.76
CA LYS A 187 4.41 37.66 0.74
C LYS A 187 3.57 38.47 -0.24
N VAL A 188 2.44 37.92 -0.70
CA VAL A 188 1.52 38.61 -1.61
C VAL A 188 0.89 39.81 -0.92
N GLU A 189 0.45 39.68 0.33
CA GLU A 189 -0.07 40.79 1.14
C GLU A 189 0.96 41.92 1.29
N ASN A 190 2.22 41.59 1.58
CA ASN A 190 3.29 42.58 1.67
C ASN A 190 3.57 43.29 0.33
N ILE A 191 3.52 42.55 -0.78
CA ILE A 191 3.67 43.14 -2.13
C ILE A 191 2.49 44.07 -2.44
N LEU A 192 1.26 43.67 -2.11
CA LEU A 192 0.07 44.47 -2.34
C LEU A 192 0.09 45.76 -1.50
N ALA A 193 0.47 45.67 -0.23
CA ALA A 193 0.66 46.84 0.63
C ALA A 193 1.77 47.78 0.10
N GLY A 194 2.86 47.21 -0.41
CA GLY A 194 3.92 47.98 -1.07
C GLY A 194 3.44 48.70 -2.33
N LEU A 195 2.64 48.03 -3.17
CA LEU A 195 2.04 48.63 -4.37
C LEU A 195 1.04 49.73 -4.00
N GLU A 196 0.23 49.55 -2.97
CA GLU A 196 -0.69 50.59 -2.47
C GLU A 196 0.08 51.84 -1.98
N MET A 197 1.24 51.66 -1.36
CA MET A 197 2.12 52.78 -0.98
C MET A 197 2.71 53.48 -2.21
N VAL A 198 3.08 52.73 -3.26
CA VAL A 198 3.57 53.29 -4.53
C VAL A 198 2.46 54.03 -5.26
N ASP A 199 1.24 53.51 -5.28
CA ASP A 199 0.06 54.13 -5.90
C ASP A 199 -0.27 55.47 -5.23
N LYS A 200 -0.32 55.49 -3.88
CA LYS A 200 -0.47 56.74 -3.11
C LYS A 200 0.64 57.75 -3.39
N ARG A 201 1.87 57.28 -3.63
CA ARG A 201 3.01 58.14 -3.99
C ARG A 201 2.92 58.63 -5.42
N ALA A 202 2.43 57.82 -6.35
CA ALA A 202 2.20 58.20 -7.75
C ALA A 202 1.07 59.22 -7.85
N ASP A 203 -0.03 59.04 -7.13
CA ASP A 203 -1.12 60.01 -7.04
C ASP A 203 -0.64 61.35 -6.44
N ALA A 204 0.26 61.32 -5.46
CA ALA A 204 0.87 62.53 -4.89
C ALA A 204 1.78 63.27 -5.90
N ILE A 205 2.44 62.54 -6.81
CA ILE A 205 3.29 63.11 -7.87
C ILE A 205 2.44 63.62 -9.05
N CYS A 206 1.37 62.92 -9.41
CA CYS A 206 0.46 63.33 -10.49
C CYS A 206 -0.45 64.50 -10.09
N SER A 207 -0.78 64.64 -8.81
CA SER A 207 -1.52 65.80 -8.27
C SER A 207 -0.63 67.01 -7.94
N GLY A 208 0.69 66.83 -7.89
CA GLY A 208 1.68 67.89 -7.72
C GLY A 208 2.65 67.95 -8.90
N GLY A 209 2.31 68.73 -9.94
CA GLY A 209 3.23 68.97 -11.04
C GLY A 209 4.53 69.64 -10.58
N VAL A 210 5.68 69.03 -10.87
CA VAL A 210 6.90 69.60 -11.48
C VAL A 210 8.09 68.63 -11.29
N SER A 211 8.65 68.23 -12.44
CA SER A 211 10.06 67.93 -12.79
C SER A 211 10.97 67.05 -11.92
N GLY A 212 11.62 66.08 -12.57
CA GLY A 212 13.06 65.82 -12.36
C GLY A 212 13.51 64.36 -12.19
N ASP A 213 14.22 63.88 -13.22
CA ASP A 213 15.27 62.84 -13.24
C ASP A 213 14.96 61.37 -12.90
N GLY A 214 15.37 60.51 -13.84
CA GLY A 214 15.24 59.07 -13.79
C GLY A 214 16.42 58.35 -13.16
N ASP A 215 16.24 57.06 -12.90
CA ASP A 215 17.33 56.10 -12.88
C ASP A 215 16.79 54.68 -13.14
N GLY A 216 17.60 53.85 -13.79
CA GLY A 216 17.21 52.55 -14.31
C GLY A 216 17.69 51.35 -13.48
N LEU A 217 17.19 50.19 -13.95
CA LEU A 217 17.78 48.85 -13.92
C LEU A 217 17.62 47.98 -12.65
N GLY A 218 16.78 46.94 -12.82
CA GLY A 218 17.28 45.55 -12.85
C GLY A 218 17.05 44.67 -11.60
N GLY A 219 16.22 43.63 -11.75
CA GLY A 219 16.16 42.51 -10.81
C GLY A 219 15.14 41.45 -11.20
N GLU A 220 15.54 40.47 -12.01
CA GLU A 220 14.77 39.23 -12.24
C GLU A 220 14.75 38.34 -10.98
N PRO A 221 13.64 37.64 -10.67
CA PRO A 221 13.68 36.47 -9.80
C PRO A 221 13.72 35.16 -10.62
N SER A 222 14.81 34.43 -10.45
CA SER A 222 15.07 33.11 -11.00
C SER A 222 14.10 32.04 -10.46
N LEU A 223 13.63 31.19 -11.38
CA LEU A 223 12.72 30.05 -11.19
C LEU A 223 13.33 28.94 -10.31
N GLY A 224 12.66 28.62 -9.21
CA GLY A 224 12.99 27.49 -8.32
C GLY A 224 12.50 26.15 -8.87
N GLY A 225 13.43 25.32 -9.35
CA GLY A 225 13.20 23.95 -9.78
C GLY A 225 13.52 22.90 -8.70
N LEU A 226 12.56 22.01 -8.48
CA LEU A 226 12.71 20.56 -8.33
C LEU A 226 13.53 19.99 -7.14
N VAL A 227 12.92 19.93 -5.95
CA VAL A 227 13.33 19.03 -4.84
C VAL A 227 12.19 18.05 -4.53
N ARG A 228 12.05 17.00 -5.34
CA ARG A 228 11.08 15.91 -5.10
C ARG A 228 11.71 14.53 -4.93
N GLY A 229 12.93 14.30 -5.41
CA GLY A 229 13.63 13.01 -5.28
C GLY A 229 14.25 12.75 -3.91
N GLU A 230 14.89 13.76 -3.32
CA GLU A 230 15.70 13.59 -2.10
C GLU A 230 14.88 13.26 -0.84
N LYS A 231 13.64 13.76 -0.75
CA LYS A 231 12.77 13.54 0.43
C LYS A 231 12.28 12.09 0.59
N VAL A 232 12.11 11.36 -0.51
CA VAL A 232 11.64 9.96 -0.46
C VAL A 232 12.74 9.04 0.07
N GLU A 233 13.99 9.26 -0.35
CA GLU A 233 15.14 8.50 0.16
C GLU A 233 15.40 8.77 1.64
N VAL A 234 15.24 10.02 2.09
CA VAL A 234 15.36 10.39 3.51
C VAL A 234 14.28 9.70 4.36
N GLY A 235 13.05 9.56 3.84
CA GLY A 235 11.96 8.85 4.53
C GLY A 235 12.26 7.36 4.71
N VAL A 236 12.74 6.69 3.66
CA VAL A 236 13.13 5.27 3.70
C VAL A 236 14.33 5.05 4.64
N ALA A 237 15.32 5.96 4.63
CA ALA A 237 16.46 5.91 5.55
C ALA A 237 16.01 6.07 7.01
N LYS A 238 15.10 7.01 7.29
CA LYS A 238 14.56 7.26 8.64
C LYS A 238 13.69 6.10 9.15
N ALA A 239 13.01 5.37 8.25
CA ALA A 239 12.30 4.15 8.58
C ALA A 239 13.25 3.00 8.95
N ARG A 240 14.32 2.80 8.16
CA ARG A 240 15.35 1.78 8.47
C ARG A 240 16.05 2.05 9.80
N VAL A 241 16.31 3.31 10.15
CA VAL A 241 16.91 3.67 11.43
C VAL A 241 15.97 3.37 12.59
N ARG A 242 14.67 3.70 12.49
CA ARG A 242 13.68 3.41 13.53
C ARG A 242 13.46 1.91 13.73
N ASP A 243 13.38 1.14 12.65
CA ASP A 243 13.31 -0.33 12.73
C ASP A 243 14.58 -0.89 13.38
N MET A 244 15.76 -0.39 13.00
CA MET A 244 17.03 -0.82 13.58
C MET A 244 17.17 -0.43 15.06
N GLU A 245 16.64 0.70 15.48
CA GLU A 245 16.58 1.15 16.89
C GLU A 245 15.60 0.32 17.71
N ALA A 246 14.41 0.02 17.18
CA ALA A 246 13.46 -0.90 17.81
C ALA A 246 14.08 -2.30 17.97
N TRP A 247 14.81 -2.77 16.95
CA TRP A 247 15.58 -4.02 17.01
C TRP A 247 16.73 -3.97 18.03
N LYS A 248 17.46 -2.86 18.14
CA LYS A 248 18.52 -2.67 19.15
C LYS A 248 17.96 -2.62 20.57
N ALA A 249 16.83 -1.95 20.78
CA ALA A 249 16.14 -1.93 22.08
C ALA A 249 15.71 -3.35 22.50
N LEU A 250 15.22 -4.15 21.54
CA LEU A 250 14.90 -5.57 21.72
C LEU A 250 16.12 -6.48 21.89
N VAL A 251 17.32 -6.07 21.49
CA VAL A 251 18.58 -6.79 21.77
C VAL A 251 19.12 -6.42 23.15
N GLY A 252 18.98 -5.16 23.58
CA GLY A 252 19.53 -4.64 24.84
C GLY A 252 18.78 -5.03 26.11
N MET A 253 17.51 -5.43 26.03
CA MET A 253 16.69 -5.81 27.20
C MET A 253 16.85 -7.26 27.67
N GLY A 254 17.70 -8.06 27.02
CA GLY A 254 17.89 -9.49 27.34
C GLY A 254 19.32 -9.88 27.73
N GLY A 255 20.10 -8.93 28.25
CA GLY A 255 21.41 -9.17 28.89
C GLY A 255 21.27 -9.33 30.39
#